data_AF-A0A966KU11-F1
#
_entry.id   AF-A0A966KU11-F1
#
_cell.length_a   1.000
_cell.length_b   1.000
_cell.length_c   1.000
_cell.angle_alpha   90.00
_cell.angle_beta   90.00
_cell.angle_gamma   90.00
#
_symmetry.space_group_name_H-M   'P 1'
#
loop_
_entity.id
_entity.type
_entity.pdbx_description
1 polymer ?
#
loop_
_entity_poly.entity_id
_entity_poly.type
_entity_poly.pdbx_seq_one_letter_code
_entity_poly.pdbx_strand_id
1 'polypeptide(L)'
;PLSSIDVTFDSAIDPATFTAADVRITTPTGGTVTISSVRQVSPTIYRLSFTQQRYPGAYAFSIGPDIRDPAGNLLDQDADGSAGETGADVFSGSVRVGTVDLVVSDVTVAKTSTTSGSYDTVVSWTTHNLGDSPAVNYRVDSIRLTRVSDGAYGGYGDLWDYTVIPAGGSRRLSATVQVVDGSNGAGDFRVTVTADAYSYVEEYRFDGATPVRSEDNNATDSPTTLSSTLAAYPDLVVRGLGIVESTLTPGGTMTIRWNDVNQGGTSTHSRNQWQSWYDLVRVVDATTGRTLAEDIVWSEQKAVAVGGSLARQYAFTLPSDFDPTTAHLEVTVTADGWGWLPEYDASGSLDGNNAATIVWTATPTVPDLTVSGLTVDQASLSAGGQVTV
;
A
#
# COMPACT_ATOMS: atom_id res chain seq x y z
N PRO A 1 -9.41 25.47 -16.43
CA PRO A 1 -9.47 24.86 -17.78
C PRO A 1 -10.34 25.71 -18.72
N LEU A 2 -10.07 25.69 -20.03
CA LEU A 2 -10.72 26.55 -21.02
C LEU A 2 -11.63 25.73 -21.94
N SER A 3 -12.93 26.03 -22.03
CA SER A 3 -13.88 25.27 -22.87
C SER A 3 -14.84 26.14 -23.69
N SER A 4 -14.84 27.44 -23.44
CA SER A 4 -15.62 28.40 -24.21
C SER A 4 -15.00 29.79 -24.13
N ILE A 5 -15.28 30.62 -25.13
CA ILE A 5 -14.90 32.03 -25.17
C ILE A 5 -16.14 32.82 -25.62
N ASP A 6 -16.41 33.94 -24.95
CA ASP A 6 -17.41 34.90 -25.41
C ASP A 6 -16.70 35.99 -26.23
N VAL A 7 -17.20 36.21 -27.44
CA VAL A 7 -16.73 37.24 -28.37
C VAL A 7 -17.78 38.33 -28.40
N THR A 8 -17.34 39.58 -28.30
CA THR A 8 -18.20 40.76 -28.35
C THR A 8 -17.83 41.58 -29.58
N PHE A 9 -18.83 41.86 -30.42
CA PHE A 9 -18.76 42.76 -31.56
C PHE A 9 -19.25 44.14 -31.16
N ASP A 10 -18.82 45.17 -31.86
CA ASP A 10 -19.25 46.56 -31.66
C ASP A 10 -20.66 46.84 -32.20
N SER A 11 -21.15 45.96 -33.08
CA SER A 11 -22.43 46.04 -33.77
C SER A 11 -23.11 44.66 -33.89
N ALA A 12 -24.39 44.66 -34.26
CA ALA A 12 -25.13 43.41 -34.42
C ALA A 12 -24.60 42.62 -35.63
N ILE A 13 -24.49 41.29 -35.50
CA ILE A 13 -24.01 40.40 -36.56
C ILE A 13 -25.16 39.61 -37.18
N ASP A 14 -25.12 39.37 -38.49
CA ASP A 14 -25.97 38.38 -39.15
C ASP A 14 -25.51 36.98 -38.73
N PRO A 15 -26.31 36.23 -37.95
CA PRO A 15 -25.90 34.92 -37.43
C PRO A 15 -25.60 33.88 -38.52
N ALA A 16 -26.10 34.06 -39.75
CA ALA A 16 -25.80 33.16 -40.86
C ALA A 16 -24.34 33.28 -41.35
N THR A 17 -23.67 34.39 -41.03
CA THR A 17 -22.33 34.72 -41.52
C THR A 17 -21.22 34.47 -40.50
N PHE A 18 -21.57 34.18 -39.24
CA PHE A 18 -20.57 33.82 -38.23
C PHE A 18 -20.66 32.35 -37.83
N THR A 19 -19.71 31.56 -38.32
CA THR A 19 -19.66 30.12 -38.20
C THR A 19 -18.33 29.65 -37.58
N ALA A 20 -18.20 28.34 -37.36
CA ALA A 20 -16.95 27.75 -36.89
C ALA A 20 -15.79 27.91 -37.88
N ALA A 21 -16.06 28.13 -39.17
CA ALA A 21 -15.02 28.33 -40.20
C ALA A 21 -14.28 29.66 -40.03
N ASP A 22 -14.94 30.65 -39.40
CA ASP A 22 -14.41 31.99 -39.20
C ASP A 22 -13.51 32.10 -37.98
N VAL A 23 -13.33 31.00 -37.23
CA VAL A 23 -12.56 30.97 -35.99
C VAL A 23 -11.44 29.95 -36.10
N ARG A 24 -10.22 30.39 -35.82
CA ARG A 24 -9.08 29.50 -35.63
C ARG A 24 -8.47 29.72 -34.25
N ILE A 25 -8.38 28.65 -33.47
CA ILE A 25 -7.67 28.65 -32.19
C ILE A 25 -6.41 27.79 -32.36
N THR A 26 -5.25 28.34 -32.03
CA THR A 26 -3.96 27.64 -31.99
C THR A 26 -3.61 27.30 -30.55
N THR A 27 -3.27 26.04 -30.27
CA THR A 27 -2.83 25.58 -28.95
C THR A 27 -1.43 26.09 -28.63
N PRO A 28 -1.00 26.05 -27.35
CA PRO A 28 0.37 26.38 -26.96
C PRO A 28 1.45 25.54 -27.68
N THR A 29 1.08 24.35 -28.17
CA THR A 29 1.95 23.42 -28.90
C THR A 29 1.89 23.57 -30.42
N GLY A 30 1.15 24.57 -30.94
CA GLY A 30 1.02 24.83 -32.38
C GLY A 30 -0.08 24.01 -33.09
N GLY A 31 -0.81 23.17 -32.37
CA GLY A 31 -2.00 22.47 -32.90
C GLY A 31 -3.21 23.41 -33.04
N THR A 32 -4.33 22.90 -33.52
CA THR A 32 -5.58 23.68 -33.64
C THR A 32 -6.69 23.09 -32.77
N VAL A 33 -7.55 23.95 -32.21
CA VAL A 33 -8.76 23.54 -31.48
C VAL A 33 -9.97 23.72 -32.39
N THR A 34 -10.75 22.65 -32.57
CA THR A 34 -12.00 22.69 -33.35
C THR A 34 -13.12 23.30 -32.53
N ILE A 35 -13.81 24.29 -33.12
CA ILE A 35 -15.03 24.88 -32.55
C ILE A 35 -16.21 23.91 -32.75
N SER A 36 -16.86 23.52 -31.66
CA SER A 36 -18.02 22.63 -31.70
C SER A 36 -19.32 23.37 -31.92
N SER A 37 -19.42 24.63 -31.48
CA SER A 37 -20.56 25.49 -31.77
C SER A 37 -20.21 26.97 -31.68
N VAL A 38 -20.90 27.76 -32.51
CA VAL A 38 -20.98 29.21 -32.42
C VAL A 38 -22.43 29.54 -32.09
N ARG A 39 -22.69 30.08 -30.89
CA ARG A 39 -24.04 30.38 -30.42
C ARG A 39 -24.19 31.86 -30.15
N GLN A 40 -25.17 32.49 -30.79
CA GLN A 40 -25.58 33.85 -30.47
C GLN A 40 -26.14 33.91 -29.03
N VAL A 41 -25.56 34.76 -28.19
CA VAL A 41 -26.02 35.05 -26.82
C VAL A 41 -26.84 36.34 -26.80
N SER A 42 -26.41 37.33 -27.58
CA SER A 42 -27.14 38.57 -27.88
C SER A 42 -26.77 39.01 -29.32
N PRO A 43 -27.40 40.06 -29.89
CA PRO A 43 -27.04 40.55 -31.23
C PRO A 43 -25.54 40.83 -31.44
N THR A 44 -24.81 41.21 -30.38
CA THR A 44 -23.39 41.55 -30.41
C THR A 44 -22.48 40.54 -29.68
N ILE A 45 -23.04 39.54 -28.99
CA ILE A 45 -22.25 38.60 -28.17
C ILE A 45 -22.48 37.18 -28.66
N TYR A 46 -21.40 36.46 -28.96
CA TYR A 46 -21.42 35.08 -29.40
C TYR A 46 -20.53 34.23 -28.51
N ARG A 47 -21.04 33.06 -28.11
CA ARG A 47 -20.28 32.05 -27.36
C ARG A 47 -19.72 31.00 -28.32
N LEU A 48 -18.40 30.91 -28.33
CA LEU A 48 -17.65 29.85 -29.00
C LEU A 48 -17.46 28.72 -27.99
N SER A 49 -17.90 27.51 -28.32
CA SER A 49 -17.71 26.33 -27.49
C SER A 49 -16.78 25.33 -28.17
N PHE A 50 -15.99 24.61 -27.38
CA PHE A 50 -15.07 23.58 -27.87
C PHE A 50 -14.75 22.58 -26.77
N THR A 51 -14.11 21.46 -27.14
CA THR A 51 -13.64 20.47 -26.17
C THR A 51 -12.67 21.12 -25.18
N GLN A 52 -12.89 20.86 -23.89
CA GLN A 52 -12.11 21.46 -22.82
C GLN A 52 -10.59 21.27 -23.01
N GLN A 53 -9.87 22.39 -22.92
CA GLN A 53 -8.43 22.49 -22.97
C GLN A 53 -7.88 22.61 -21.54
N ARG A 54 -6.87 21.79 -21.24
CA ARG A 54 -6.22 21.70 -19.91
C ARG A 54 -4.72 21.99 -19.94
N TYR A 55 -4.09 21.85 -21.10
CA TYR A 55 -2.66 22.09 -21.25
C TYR A 55 -2.36 23.57 -20.99
N PRO A 56 -1.43 23.91 -20.09
CA PRO A 56 -1.12 25.29 -19.79
C PRO A 56 -0.49 26.03 -20.98
N GLY A 57 -0.61 27.36 -20.99
CA GLY A 57 0.00 28.23 -21.98
C GLY A 57 -1.01 29.09 -22.76
N ALA A 58 -0.49 29.85 -23.72
CA ALA A 58 -1.27 30.78 -24.53
C ALA A 58 -2.00 30.06 -25.68
N TYR A 59 -3.32 30.23 -25.72
CA TYR A 59 -4.18 29.85 -26.82
C TYR A 59 -4.45 31.10 -27.66
N ALA A 60 -3.87 31.16 -28.86
CA ALA A 60 -4.07 32.27 -29.78
C ALA A 60 -5.32 32.05 -30.62
N PHE A 61 -6.17 33.06 -30.76
CA PHE A 61 -7.38 33.01 -31.58
C PHE A 61 -7.33 34.05 -32.70
N SER A 62 -7.86 33.67 -33.85
CA SER A 62 -8.15 34.58 -34.95
C SER A 62 -9.61 34.44 -35.38
N ILE A 63 -10.28 35.57 -35.64
CA ILE A 63 -11.71 35.62 -36.00
C ILE A 63 -11.89 36.50 -37.24
N GLY A 64 -12.67 36.03 -38.22
CA GLY A 64 -12.99 36.78 -39.45
C GLY A 64 -12.07 36.46 -40.64
N PRO A 65 -12.07 37.28 -41.71
CA PRO A 65 -12.74 38.58 -41.82
C PRO A 65 -14.16 38.52 -42.45
N ASP A 66 -14.59 37.40 -43.04
CA ASP A 66 -15.88 37.29 -43.78
C ASP A 66 -17.09 37.10 -42.84
N ILE A 67 -17.27 38.01 -41.89
CA ILE A 67 -18.41 38.10 -40.98
C ILE A 67 -19.13 39.41 -41.28
N ARG A 68 -20.48 39.40 -41.30
CA ARG A 68 -21.28 40.56 -41.72
C ARG A 68 -22.26 41.02 -40.66
N ASP A 69 -22.57 42.31 -40.69
CA ASP A 69 -23.75 42.84 -40.01
C ASP A 69 -25.06 42.52 -40.80
N PRO A 70 -26.25 42.75 -40.22
CA PRO A 70 -27.52 42.57 -40.94
C PRO A 70 -27.73 43.44 -42.19
N ALA A 71 -26.92 44.49 -42.38
CA ALA A 71 -26.93 45.32 -43.59
C ALA A 71 -25.98 44.78 -44.68
N GLY A 72 -25.19 43.75 -44.39
CA GLY A 72 -24.25 43.10 -45.29
C GLY A 72 -22.83 43.67 -45.28
N ASN A 73 -22.54 44.63 -44.40
CA ASN A 73 -21.21 45.22 -44.25
C ASN A 73 -20.27 44.18 -43.62
N LEU A 74 -19.05 44.06 -44.16
CA LEU A 74 -18.01 43.17 -43.64
C LEU A 74 -17.34 43.75 -42.40
N LEU A 75 -16.58 42.92 -41.67
CA LEU A 75 -15.69 43.39 -40.61
C LEU A 75 -14.66 44.39 -41.17
N ASP A 76 -14.45 45.47 -40.42
CA ASP A 76 -13.42 46.49 -40.61
C ASP A 76 -12.68 46.60 -39.26
N GLN A 77 -11.75 45.69 -39.01
CA GLN A 77 -11.16 45.47 -37.70
C GLN A 77 -10.10 46.51 -37.36
N ASP A 78 -9.43 47.07 -38.37
CA ASP A 78 -8.43 48.14 -38.21
C ASP A 78 -8.98 49.55 -38.49
N ALA A 79 -10.27 49.64 -38.88
CA ALA A 79 -11.03 50.87 -39.04
C ALA A 79 -10.48 51.81 -40.13
N ASP A 80 -9.94 51.25 -41.20
CA ASP A 80 -9.38 52.01 -42.32
C ASP A 80 -10.41 52.32 -43.42
N GLY A 81 -11.61 51.71 -43.34
CA GLY A 81 -12.72 51.88 -44.28
C GLY A 81 -12.75 50.86 -45.42
N SER A 82 -11.84 49.88 -45.44
CA SER A 82 -11.72 48.83 -46.46
C SER A 82 -12.12 47.45 -45.92
N ALA A 83 -13.39 47.28 -45.56
CA ALA A 83 -13.87 46.06 -44.90
C ALA A 83 -13.64 44.74 -45.69
N GLY A 84 -13.30 43.67 -44.98
CA GLY A 84 -13.14 42.29 -45.45
C GLY A 84 -11.72 41.89 -45.86
N GLU A 85 -10.71 42.70 -45.54
CA GLU A 85 -9.33 42.44 -45.92
C GLU A 85 -8.76 41.20 -45.22
N THR A 86 -8.12 40.34 -46.02
CA THR A 86 -7.44 39.17 -45.46
C THR A 86 -6.24 39.61 -44.64
N GLY A 87 -6.27 39.32 -43.34
CA GLY A 87 -5.19 39.63 -42.40
C GLY A 87 -5.39 40.96 -41.65
N ALA A 88 -5.74 42.05 -42.33
CA ALA A 88 -6.04 43.34 -41.70
C ALA A 88 -7.35 43.27 -40.88
N ASP A 89 -8.40 42.70 -41.47
CA ASP A 89 -9.72 42.59 -40.83
C ASP A 89 -9.92 41.31 -40.00
N VAL A 90 -8.83 40.60 -39.70
CA VAL A 90 -8.85 39.42 -38.85
C VAL A 90 -8.52 39.84 -37.43
N PHE A 91 -9.51 39.76 -36.54
CA PHE A 91 -9.25 39.96 -35.12
C PHE A 91 -8.28 38.89 -34.61
N SER A 92 -7.26 39.32 -33.87
CA SER A 92 -6.26 38.43 -33.26
C SER A 92 -6.16 38.69 -31.76
N GLY A 93 -6.11 37.63 -30.95
CA GLY A 93 -5.84 37.75 -29.52
C GLY A 93 -5.41 36.43 -28.88
N SER A 94 -5.27 36.44 -27.57
CA SER A 94 -4.86 35.25 -26.82
C SER A 94 -5.50 35.16 -25.43
N VAL A 95 -5.67 33.92 -24.96
CA VAL A 95 -6.05 33.61 -23.59
C VAL A 95 -5.08 32.58 -23.04
N ARG A 96 -4.68 32.71 -21.76
CA ARG A 96 -3.77 31.77 -21.12
C ARG A 96 -4.53 30.79 -20.23
N VAL A 97 -4.25 29.50 -20.38
CA VAL A 97 -4.51 28.52 -19.33
C VAL A 97 -3.32 28.54 -18.38
N GLY A 98 -3.56 28.86 -17.12
CA GLY A 98 -2.52 28.95 -16.10
C GLY A 98 -2.02 27.59 -15.62
N THR A 99 -1.10 27.60 -14.65
CA THR A 99 -0.47 26.42 -14.08
C THR A 99 -0.72 26.29 -12.59
N VAL A 100 -0.55 25.07 -12.09
CA VAL A 100 -0.37 24.77 -10.67
C VAL A 100 1.08 24.26 -10.53
N ASP A 101 1.82 24.75 -9.54
CA ASP A 101 3.21 24.34 -9.26
C ASP A 101 3.35 24.17 -7.75
N LEU A 102 3.21 22.93 -7.27
CA LEU A 102 3.28 22.62 -5.85
C LEU A 102 4.74 22.41 -5.45
N VAL A 103 5.14 23.09 -4.38
CA VAL A 103 6.47 22.96 -3.81
C VAL A 103 6.35 22.74 -2.31
N VAL A 104 7.11 21.80 -1.79
CA VAL A 104 7.19 21.53 -0.34
C VAL A 104 8.30 22.37 0.27
N SER A 105 8.07 22.88 1.48
CA SER A 105 9.08 23.58 2.27
C SER A 105 8.86 23.32 3.77
N ASP A 106 9.77 23.84 4.59
CA ASP A 106 9.66 23.85 6.05
C ASP A 106 9.37 22.47 6.66
N VAL A 107 9.97 21.42 6.09
CA VAL A 107 9.84 20.05 6.60
C VAL A 107 10.54 19.95 7.95
N THR A 108 9.77 19.58 8.96
CA THR A 108 10.22 19.45 10.36
C THR A 108 9.72 18.14 10.94
N VAL A 109 10.55 17.51 11.77
CA VAL A 109 10.19 16.32 12.54
C VAL A 109 10.12 16.76 14.01
N ALA A 110 9.00 16.50 14.70
CA ALA A 110 8.75 17.02 16.05
C ALA A 110 9.76 16.49 17.09
N LYS A 111 10.33 15.31 16.84
CA LYS A 111 11.37 14.68 17.65
C LYS A 111 12.56 14.28 16.79
N THR A 112 13.76 14.32 17.36
CA THR A 112 15.00 13.91 16.69
C THR A 112 15.43 12.47 17.03
N SER A 113 14.76 11.82 17.98
CA SER A 113 15.05 10.44 18.41
C SER A 113 13.77 9.64 18.63
N THR A 114 13.79 8.36 18.26
CA THR A 114 12.68 7.42 18.45
C THR A 114 13.17 5.96 18.53
N THR A 115 12.25 5.01 18.52
CA THR A 115 12.56 3.58 18.37
C THR A 115 11.85 2.97 17.16
N SER A 116 12.32 1.84 16.67
CA SER A 116 11.59 1.03 15.68
C SER A 116 10.18 0.70 16.19
N GLY A 117 9.20 0.63 15.29
CA GLY A 117 7.81 0.37 15.63
C GLY A 117 7.03 1.52 16.27
N SER A 118 7.67 2.67 16.52
CA SER A 118 7.02 3.86 17.09
C SER A 118 5.98 4.47 16.14
N TYR A 119 4.85 4.91 16.72
CA TYR A 119 3.72 5.55 16.03
C TYR A 119 3.56 7.05 16.36
N ASP A 120 4.54 7.71 16.96
CA ASP A 120 4.45 9.09 17.45
C ASP A 120 5.42 10.05 16.74
N THR A 121 5.96 9.66 15.58
CA THR A 121 6.78 10.54 14.74
C THR A 121 5.88 11.50 13.97
N VAL A 122 5.70 12.70 14.51
CA VAL A 122 4.96 13.77 13.84
C VAL A 122 5.88 14.54 12.89
N VAL A 123 5.50 14.60 11.62
CA VAL A 123 6.14 15.38 10.57
C VAL A 123 5.23 16.55 10.20
N SER A 124 5.79 17.74 10.02
CA SER A 124 5.06 18.94 9.59
C SER A 124 5.80 19.63 8.45
N TRP A 125 5.06 20.15 7.48
CA TRP A 125 5.59 20.77 6.26
C TRP A 125 4.64 21.86 5.75
N THR A 126 5.10 22.67 4.81
CA THR A 126 4.28 23.65 4.10
C THR A 126 4.24 23.29 2.62
N THR A 127 3.05 23.16 2.05
CA THR A 127 2.85 22.99 0.59
C THR A 127 2.47 24.34 0.00
N HIS A 128 3.28 24.86 -0.92
CA HIS A 128 3.05 26.11 -1.64
C HIS A 128 2.50 25.82 -3.02
N ASN A 129 1.64 26.69 -3.54
CA ASN A 129 1.30 26.72 -4.96
C ASN A 129 1.92 27.97 -5.58
N LEU A 130 3.03 27.80 -6.29
CA LEU A 130 3.74 28.88 -6.99
C LEU A 130 3.10 29.21 -8.35
N GLY A 131 2.15 28.40 -8.80
CA GLY A 131 1.38 28.61 -10.01
C GLY A 131 0.38 29.77 -9.91
N ASP A 132 -0.14 30.17 -11.07
CA ASP A 132 -1.12 31.25 -11.22
C ASP A 132 -2.57 30.74 -11.29
N SER A 133 -2.78 29.43 -11.18
CA SER A 133 -4.08 28.78 -11.06
C SER A 133 -4.25 28.10 -9.70
N PRO A 134 -5.46 28.04 -9.15
CA PRO A 134 -5.70 27.35 -7.89
C PRO A 134 -5.55 25.83 -8.04
N ALA A 135 -4.94 25.19 -7.04
CA ALA A 135 -4.88 23.73 -6.91
C ALA A 135 -6.20 23.23 -6.30
N VAL A 136 -7.14 22.79 -7.15
CA VAL A 136 -8.55 22.54 -6.76
C VAL A 136 -8.93 21.08 -6.54
N ASN A 137 -8.13 20.12 -7.00
CA ASN A 137 -8.39 18.70 -6.72
C ASN A 137 -7.87 18.34 -5.33
N TYR A 138 -8.33 17.19 -4.82
CA TYR A 138 -7.64 16.56 -3.69
C TYR A 138 -6.22 16.18 -4.11
N ARG A 139 -5.31 16.23 -3.15
CA ARG A 139 -3.92 15.82 -3.28
C ARG A 139 -3.60 14.82 -2.18
N VAL A 140 -2.58 14.00 -2.41
CA VAL A 140 -2.02 13.16 -1.35
C VAL A 140 -0.56 13.50 -1.17
N ASP A 141 -0.24 14.04 -0.01
CA ASP A 141 1.15 14.29 0.36
C ASP A 141 1.71 13.02 1.00
N SER A 142 2.85 12.53 0.49
CA SER A 142 3.52 11.35 1.05
C SER A 142 4.69 11.76 1.94
N ILE A 143 4.94 10.98 2.97
CA ILE A 143 6.06 11.10 3.90
C ILE A 143 6.82 9.78 3.85
N ARG A 144 8.10 9.83 3.47
CA ARG A 144 8.96 8.64 3.41
C ARG A 144 10.13 8.78 4.38
N LEU A 145 10.38 7.71 5.13
CA LEU A 145 11.60 7.55 5.93
C LEU A 145 12.56 6.66 5.16
N THR A 146 13.73 7.19 4.81
CA THR A 146 14.79 6.45 4.12
C THR A 146 16.03 6.43 4.99
N ARG A 147 16.56 5.24 5.29
CA ARG A 147 17.75 5.11 6.12
C ARG A 147 18.96 5.70 5.39
N VAL A 148 19.73 6.52 6.09
CA VAL A 148 20.87 7.24 5.51
C VAL A 148 22.02 6.31 5.13
N SER A 149 22.23 5.22 5.88
CA SER A 149 23.39 4.34 5.68
C SER A 149 23.32 3.49 4.40
N ASP A 150 22.13 3.04 4.01
CA ASP A 150 21.94 2.01 2.97
C ASP A 150 20.71 2.26 2.07
N GLY A 151 19.94 3.31 2.31
CA GLY A 151 18.71 3.59 1.57
C GLY A 151 17.52 2.69 1.94
N ALA A 152 17.61 1.90 3.02
CA ALA A 152 16.55 1.01 3.43
C ALA A 152 15.26 1.77 3.80
N TYR A 153 14.13 1.12 3.54
CA TYR A 153 12.80 1.61 3.87
C TYR A 153 12.60 1.65 5.40
N GLY A 154 12.30 2.83 5.94
CA GLY A 154 12.11 3.07 7.38
C GLY A 154 10.68 3.37 7.82
N GLY A 155 9.79 3.66 6.88
CA GLY A 155 8.43 4.09 7.17
C GLY A 155 7.79 4.91 6.06
N TYR A 156 6.47 4.95 6.06
CA TYR A 156 5.66 5.66 5.08
C TYR A 156 4.37 6.17 5.70
N GLY A 157 3.92 7.36 5.28
CA GLY A 157 2.62 7.90 5.63
C GLY A 157 2.04 8.73 4.50
N ASP A 158 0.73 8.65 4.33
CA ASP A 158 -0.03 9.47 3.37
C ASP A 158 -0.95 10.44 4.11
N LEU A 159 -1.05 11.67 3.62
CA LEU A 159 -2.04 12.64 4.05
C LEU A 159 -2.92 13.07 2.89
N TRP A 160 -4.19 12.67 2.93
CA TRP A 160 -5.21 13.13 1.99
C TRP A 160 -5.65 14.55 2.35
N ASP A 161 -5.49 15.48 1.41
CA ASP A 161 -5.87 16.86 1.58
C ASP A 161 -6.83 17.31 0.47
N TYR A 162 -8.04 17.69 0.88
CA TYR A 162 -9.14 18.10 0.00
C TYR A 162 -9.25 19.63 -0.13
N THR A 163 -8.34 20.39 0.49
CA THR A 163 -8.43 21.84 0.52
C THR A 163 -7.80 22.48 -0.71
N VAL A 164 -8.44 23.53 -1.23
CA VAL A 164 -7.87 24.31 -2.33
C VAL A 164 -6.70 25.14 -1.83
N ILE A 165 -5.57 25.13 -2.55
CA ILE A 165 -4.50 26.12 -2.37
C ILE A 165 -4.66 27.16 -3.48
N PRO A 166 -5.03 28.42 -3.15
CA PRO A 166 -5.11 29.49 -4.14
C PRO A 166 -3.79 29.69 -4.89
N ALA A 167 -3.85 30.32 -6.06
CA ALA A 167 -2.65 30.76 -6.78
C ALA A 167 -1.75 31.62 -5.88
N GLY A 168 -0.46 31.33 -5.83
CA GLY A 168 0.52 31.97 -4.93
C GLY A 168 0.32 31.66 -3.43
N GLY A 169 -0.65 30.82 -3.07
CA GLY A 169 -0.98 30.49 -1.69
C GLY A 169 -0.13 29.35 -1.12
N SER A 170 -0.33 29.05 0.16
CA SER A 170 0.32 27.92 0.82
C SER A 170 -0.56 27.32 1.91
N ARG A 171 -0.24 26.08 2.31
CA ARG A 171 -0.90 25.38 3.40
C ARG A 171 0.11 24.66 4.29
N ARG A 172 0.03 24.92 5.60
CA ARG A 172 0.78 24.16 6.61
C ARG A 172 0.04 22.86 6.93
N LEU A 173 0.80 21.77 6.96
CA LEU A 173 0.32 20.40 7.11
C LEU A 173 1.13 19.66 8.17
N SER A 174 0.51 18.62 8.72
CA SER A 174 1.18 17.70 9.63
C SER A 174 0.50 16.34 9.61
N ALA A 175 1.31 15.28 9.70
CA ALA A 175 0.83 13.91 9.87
C ALA A 175 1.82 13.10 10.71
N THR A 176 1.34 11.98 11.22
CA THR A 176 2.14 11.04 11.99
C THR A 176 2.53 9.86 11.11
N VAL A 177 3.80 9.46 11.18
CA VAL A 177 4.35 8.33 10.42
C VAL A 177 4.88 7.27 11.40
N GLN A 178 4.62 6.00 11.08
CA GLN A 178 5.16 4.89 11.84
C GLN A 178 6.59 4.60 11.36
N VAL A 179 7.52 4.40 12.29
CA VAL A 179 8.80 3.76 11.98
C VAL A 179 8.59 2.26 11.92
N VAL A 180 9.04 1.61 10.85
CA VAL A 180 8.86 0.16 10.68
C VAL A 180 9.48 -0.64 11.82
N ASP A 181 9.08 -1.89 11.92
CA ASP A 181 9.57 -2.80 12.95
C ASP A 181 10.94 -3.39 12.69
N GLY A 182 11.53 -3.88 13.79
CA GLY A 182 12.78 -4.62 13.78
C GLY A 182 13.99 -3.79 13.37
N SER A 183 15.02 -4.50 12.93
CA SER A 183 16.30 -3.91 12.52
C SER A 183 16.14 -2.93 11.36
N ASN A 184 15.12 -3.08 10.50
CA ASN A 184 14.77 -2.13 9.43
C ASN A 184 14.28 -0.78 9.96
N GLY A 185 13.75 -0.73 11.17
CA GLY A 185 13.34 0.50 11.83
C GLY A 185 14.44 1.19 12.64
N ALA A 186 15.64 0.61 12.72
CA ALA A 186 16.78 1.19 13.43
C ALA A 186 17.73 1.94 12.48
N GLY A 187 18.44 2.94 13.00
CA GLY A 187 19.37 3.81 12.27
C GLY A 187 18.87 5.25 12.14
N ASP A 188 19.66 6.07 11.45
CA ASP A 188 19.28 7.45 11.14
C ASP A 188 18.51 7.51 9.83
N PHE A 189 17.34 8.16 9.86
CA PHE A 189 16.44 8.30 8.72
C PHE A 189 16.37 9.74 8.22
N ARG A 190 16.49 9.91 6.91
CA ARG A 190 16.07 11.12 6.20
C ARG A 190 14.56 11.06 5.99
N VAL A 191 13.86 12.14 6.32
CA VAL A 191 12.43 12.26 6.07
C VAL A 191 12.25 13.07 4.80
N THR A 192 11.62 12.50 3.79
CA THR A 192 11.26 13.20 2.54
C THR A 192 9.76 13.38 2.51
N VAL A 193 9.29 14.59 2.24
CA VAL A 193 7.89 14.88 1.98
C VAL A 193 7.73 15.23 0.50
N THR A 194 6.76 14.60 -0.16
CA THR A 194 6.40 14.87 -1.55
C THR A 194 4.94 15.29 -1.61
N ALA A 195 4.67 16.51 -2.06
CA ALA A 195 3.31 16.97 -2.31
C ALA A 195 2.71 16.24 -3.52
N ASP A 196 1.41 15.99 -3.48
CA ASP A 196 0.66 15.31 -4.55
C ASP A 196 1.37 14.09 -5.16
N ALA A 197 1.87 13.18 -4.31
CA ALA A 197 2.70 12.04 -4.70
C ALA A 197 2.03 11.04 -5.67
N TYR A 198 0.73 11.17 -5.94
CA TYR A 198 -0.02 10.37 -6.90
C TYR A 198 -0.44 11.15 -8.16
N SER A 199 0.05 12.40 -8.32
CA SER A 199 -0.19 13.29 -9.47
C SER A 199 -1.68 13.46 -9.81
N TYR A 200 -2.52 13.67 -8.78
CA TYR A 200 -3.95 13.97 -8.97
C TYR A 200 -4.20 15.42 -9.43
N VAL A 201 -3.21 16.28 -9.24
CA VAL A 201 -3.09 17.63 -9.76
C VAL A 201 -1.95 17.62 -10.77
N GLU A 202 -2.22 17.91 -12.05
CA GLU A 202 -1.12 18.04 -13.00
C GLU A 202 -0.33 19.31 -12.73
N GLU A 203 0.98 19.16 -12.52
CA GLU A 203 1.86 20.26 -12.14
C GLU A 203 2.70 20.78 -13.31
N TYR A 204 2.72 22.09 -13.48
CA TYR A 204 3.50 22.78 -14.51
C TYR A 204 4.06 24.10 -13.97
N ARG A 205 5.21 24.48 -14.50
CA ARG A 205 5.76 25.84 -14.38
C ARG A 205 6.11 26.38 -15.75
N PHE A 206 6.18 27.69 -15.87
CA PHE A 206 6.63 28.33 -17.11
C PHE A 206 8.14 28.56 -17.09
N ASP A 207 8.84 28.07 -18.10
CA ASP A 207 10.18 28.50 -18.48
C ASP A 207 10.04 29.44 -19.68
N GLY A 208 10.04 30.75 -19.42
CA GLY A 208 9.63 31.75 -20.40
C GLY A 208 8.16 31.55 -20.81
N ALA A 209 7.92 31.26 -22.09
CA ALA A 209 6.57 30.98 -22.63
C ALA A 209 6.23 29.49 -22.67
N THR A 210 7.17 28.61 -22.34
CA THR A 210 7.01 27.16 -22.48
C THR A 210 6.62 26.54 -21.14
N PRO A 211 5.48 25.82 -21.06
CA PRO A 211 5.15 25.06 -19.88
C PRO A 211 6.03 23.80 -19.79
N VAL A 212 6.58 23.56 -18.61
CA VAL A 212 7.39 22.37 -18.27
C VAL A 212 6.73 21.67 -17.10
N ARG A 213 6.68 20.33 -17.12
CA ARG A 213 6.14 19.56 -15.98
C ARG A 213 6.95 19.87 -14.72
N SER A 214 6.25 19.98 -13.59
CA SER A 214 6.83 20.39 -12.29
C SER A 214 6.77 19.30 -11.23
N GLU A 215 6.67 18.03 -11.61
CA GLU A 215 6.65 16.92 -10.63
C GLU A 215 8.04 16.71 -9.96
N ASP A 216 9.08 17.40 -10.44
CA ASP A 216 10.47 17.20 -9.97
C ASP A 216 10.86 18.15 -8.81
N ASN A 217 10.03 19.14 -8.46
CA ASN A 217 10.31 20.12 -7.41
C ASN A 217 9.31 20.08 -6.23
N ASN A 218 8.38 19.13 -6.23
CA ASN A 218 7.36 18.97 -5.21
C ASN A 218 7.81 18.08 -4.03
N ALA A 219 9.09 17.69 -3.99
CA ALA A 219 9.69 16.88 -2.93
C ALA A 219 10.75 17.67 -2.14
N THR A 220 10.79 17.51 -0.82
CA THR A 220 11.79 18.15 0.05
C THR A 220 12.15 17.26 1.23
N ASP A 221 13.44 17.22 1.54
CA ASP A 221 13.96 16.51 2.71
C ASP A 221 13.92 17.37 3.97
N SER A 222 13.79 16.71 5.12
CA SER A 222 14.03 17.33 6.42
C SER A 222 15.49 17.81 6.54
N PRO A 223 15.74 18.93 7.21
CA PRO A 223 17.10 19.47 7.38
C PRO A 223 17.95 18.63 8.34
N THR A 224 17.32 17.82 9.19
CA THR A 224 17.95 16.91 10.14
C THR A 224 17.43 15.49 9.96
N THR A 225 18.22 14.51 10.38
CA THR A 225 17.79 13.11 10.43
C THR A 225 16.95 12.83 11.68
N LEU A 226 16.10 11.81 11.59
CA LEU A 226 15.44 11.16 12.72
C LEU A 226 16.29 9.95 13.13
N SER A 227 16.86 9.99 14.33
CA SER A 227 17.59 8.84 14.86
C SER A 227 16.62 7.82 15.47
N SER A 228 16.73 6.55 15.10
CA SER A 228 15.87 5.48 15.64
C SER A 228 16.72 4.34 16.18
N THR A 229 16.49 3.92 17.42
CA THR A 229 17.12 2.72 17.97
C THR A 229 16.20 1.51 17.82
N LEU A 230 16.76 0.31 17.73
CA LEU A 230 15.96 -0.91 17.79
C LEU A 230 15.20 -0.97 19.13
N ALA A 231 13.88 -1.08 19.08
CA ALA A 231 13.06 -1.30 20.28
C ALA A 231 13.31 -2.70 20.87
N ALA A 232 12.98 -2.89 22.14
CA ALA A 232 12.89 -4.24 22.69
C ALA A 232 11.60 -4.91 22.16
N TYR A 233 11.73 -6.14 21.65
CA TYR A 233 10.61 -6.95 21.17
C TYR A 233 10.47 -8.24 21.99
N PRO A 234 9.26 -8.82 22.08
CA PRO A 234 9.09 -10.20 22.55
C PRO A 234 9.76 -11.20 21.58
N ASP A 235 9.96 -12.42 22.07
CA ASP A 235 10.49 -13.57 21.30
C ASP A 235 9.82 -14.82 21.88
N LEU A 236 8.78 -15.32 21.21
CA LEU A 236 7.98 -16.47 21.60
C LEU A 236 8.57 -17.75 21.03
N VAL A 237 8.96 -18.64 21.92
CA VAL A 237 9.41 -19.98 21.57
C VAL A 237 8.55 -21.05 22.22
N VAL A 238 8.30 -22.12 21.48
CA VAL A 238 7.61 -23.29 22.02
C VAL A 238 8.58 -24.11 22.88
N ARG A 239 8.16 -24.42 24.11
CA ARG A 239 8.91 -25.26 25.06
C ARG A 239 8.02 -26.33 25.69
N GLY A 240 8.62 -27.49 25.97
CA GLY A 240 7.91 -28.60 26.61
C GLY A 240 6.78 -29.19 25.76
N LEU A 241 6.94 -29.19 24.43
CA LEU A 241 5.99 -29.82 23.52
C LEU A 241 5.90 -31.32 23.80
N GLY A 242 4.68 -31.82 23.99
CA GLY A 242 4.43 -33.22 24.34
C GLY A 242 3.00 -33.65 24.01
N ILE A 243 2.84 -34.97 23.84
CA ILE A 243 1.54 -35.64 23.82
C ILE A 243 1.24 -36.12 25.23
N VAL A 244 0.01 -35.91 25.70
CA VAL A 244 -0.39 -36.28 27.07
C VAL A 244 -0.59 -37.78 27.21
N GLU A 245 -1.20 -38.40 26.21
CA GLU A 245 -1.55 -39.81 26.23
C GLU A 245 -0.32 -40.69 26.00
N SER A 246 -0.12 -41.68 26.88
CA SER A 246 0.93 -42.69 26.71
C SER A 246 0.63 -43.69 25.59
N THR A 247 -0.64 -43.82 25.22
CA THR A 247 -1.13 -44.73 24.17
C THR A 247 -2.24 -44.05 23.38
N LEU A 248 -2.15 -44.10 22.05
CA LEU A 248 -3.15 -43.52 21.16
C LEU A 248 -4.14 -44.60 20.69
N THR A 249 -5.42 -44.28 20.65
CA THR A 249 -6.49 -45.19 20.21
C THR A 249 -7.19 -44.64 18.97
N PRO A 250 -7.54 -45.47 17.98
CA PRO A 250 -8.34 -45.05 16.84
C PRO A 250 -9.69 -44.50 17.32
N GLY A 251 -10.10 -43.32 16.83
CA GLY A 251 -11.31 -42.64 17.32
C GLY A 251 -11.20 -42.05 18.73
N GLY A 252 -10.06 -42.20 19.41
CA GLY A 252 -9.78 -41.60 20.72
C GLY A 252 -9.34 -40.14 20.62
N THR A 253 -9.25 -39.48 21.77
CA THR A 253 -8.71 -38.10 21.86
C THR A 253 -7.20 -38.13 22.00
N MET A 254 -6.52 -37.26 21.25
CA MET A 254 -5.10 -36.94 21.40
C MET A 254 -4.96 -35.51 21.88
N THR A 255 -4.23 -35.30 22.98
CA THR A 255 -3.99 -33.99 23.59
C THR A 255 -2.53 -33.61 23.44
N ILE A 256 -2.28 -32.46 22.83
CA ILE A 256 -0.97 -31.84 22.67
C ILE A 256 -0.85 -30.72 23.70
N ARG A 257 0.29 -30.66 24.40
CA ARG A 257 0.61 -29.61 25.38
C ARG A 257 1.94 -28.97 25.08
N TRP A 258 2.04 -27.68 25.34
CA TRP A 258 3.26 -26.91 25.23
C TRP A 258 3.20 -25.67 26.12
N ASN A 259 4.30 -24.92 26.16
CA ASN A 259 4.36 -23.59 26.73
C ASN A 259 4.88 -22.60 25.68
N ASP A 260 4.20 -21.46 25.53
CA ASP A 260 4.75 -20.31 24.84
C ASP A 260 5.65 -19.58 25.83
N VAL A 261 6.96 -19.59 25.60
CA VAL A 261 7.94 -18.94 26.49
C VAL A 261 8.43 -17.67 25.80
N ASN A 262 8.32 -16.54 26.48
CA ASN A 262 8.87 -15.29 25.98
C ASN A 262 10.32 -15.15 26.46
N GLN A 263 11.29 -15.37 25.56
CA GLN A 263 12.71 -15.19 25.84
C GLN A 263 13.24 -13.82 25.37
N GLY A 264 12.35 -12.94 24.90
CA GLY A 264 12.67 -11.64 24.32
C GLY A 264 12.90 -10.54 25.35
N GLY A 265 13.09 -9.31 24.85
CA GLY A 265 13.46 -8.14 25.65
C GLY A 265 12.28 -7.38 26.27
N THR A 266 11.04 -7.69 25.88
CA THR A 266 9.85 -7.04 26.45
C THR A 266 8.66 -7.99 26.51
N SER A 267 7.59 -7.58 27.20
CA SER A 267 6.35 -8.35 27.25
C SER A 267 5.66 -8.42 25.89
N THR A 268 4.93 -9.51 25.64
CA THR A 268 4.05 -9.64 24.47
C THR A 268 2.97 -8.55 24.39
N HIS A 269 2.68 -7.82 25.47
CA HIS A 269 1.73 -6.70 25.50
C HIS A 269 2.40 -5.31 25.46
N SER A 270 3.69 -5.24 25.11
CA SER A 270 4.46 -3.99 25.14
C SER A 270 3.95 -2.87 24.24
N ARG A 271 3.30 -3.19 23.11
CA ARG A 271 2.69 -2.20 22.21
C ARG A 271 1.31 -1.75 22.64
N ASN A 272 0.50 -2.70 23.05
CA ASN A 272 -0.86 -2.47 23.51
C ASN A 272 -1.27 -3.65 24.41
N GLN A 273 -2.13 -3.36 25.38
CA GLN A 273 -2.57 -4.34 26.38
C GLN A 273 -3.52 -5.43 25.84
N TRP A 274 -3.91 -5.35 24.57
CA TRP A 274 -4.88 -6.25 23.93
C TRP A 274 -4.21 -7.19 22.91
N GLN A 275 -2.88 -7.18 22.86
CA GLN A 275 -2.12 -7.97 21.90
C GLN A 275 -2.41 -9.46 22.10
N SER A 276 -2.66 -10.15 20.99
CA SER A 276 -2.88 -11.59 20.93
C SER A 276 -2.10 -12.17 19.75
N TRP A 277 -1.82 -13.47 19.82
CA TRP A 277 -1.28 -14.29 18.75
C TRP A 277 -2.07 -15.61 18.63
N TYR A 278 -1.78 -16.37 17.58
CA TYR A 278 -2.35 -17.69 17.32
C TYR A 278 -1.23 -18.71 17.19
N ASP A 279 -1.32 -19.82 17.92
CA ASP A 279 -0.39 -20.92 17.73
C ASP A 279 -0.91 -21.82 16.62
N LEU A 280 -0.05 -22.24 15.69
CA LEU A 280 -0.39 -23.22 14.66
C LEU A 280 0.00 -24.61 15.14
N VAL A 281 -0.97 -25.51 15.29
CA VAL A 281 -0.75 -26.92 15.63
C VAL A 281 -0.93 -27.76 14.38
N ARG A 282 0.09 -28.55 14.03
CA ARG A 282 0.05 -29.45 12.88
C ARG A 282 0.49 -30.86 13.28
N VAL A 283 -0.33 -31.84 12.95
CA VAL A 283 -0.09 -33.27 13.21
C VAL A 283 -0.12 -34.01 11.89
N VAL A 284 0.99 -34.63 11.53
CA VAL A 284 1.12 -35.44 10.32
C VAL A 284 1.48 -36.86 10.69
N ASP A 285 0.79 -37.83 10.11
CA ASP A 285 1.28 -39.19 10.05
C ASP A 285 2.31 -39.28 8.91
N ALA A 286 3.59 -39.24 9.26
CA ALA A 286 4.72 -39.29 8.34
C ALA A 286 4.81 -40.63 7.57
N THR A 287 4.17 -41.70 8.08
CA THR A 287 4.10 -42.99 7.38
C THR A 287 3.25 -42.87 6.12
N THR A 288 2.14 -42.13 6.19
CA THR A 288 1.15 -42.00 5.11
C THR A 288 1.20 -40.65 4.40
N GLY A 289 1.87 -39.66 5.01
CA GLY A 289 1.83 -38.25 4.59
C GLY A 289 0.52 -37.54 4.91
N ARG A 290 -0.41 -38.19 5.63
CA ARG A 290 -1.73 -37.62 5.95
C ARG A 290 -1.63 -36.61 7.09
N THR A 291 -2.12 -35.39 6.87
CA THR A 291 -2.41 -34.46 7.96
C THR A 291 -3.60 -34.96 8.77
N LEU A 292 -3.40 -35.24 10.05
CA LEU A 292 -4.45 -35.68 10.98
C LEU A 292 -5.14 -34.49 11.65
N ALA A 293 -4.39 -33.42 11.91
CA ALA A 293 -4.91 -32.15 12.42
C ALA A 293 -4.05 -30.98 11.93
N GLU A 294 -4.70 -29.88 11.62
CA GLU A 294 -4.09 -28.58 11.37
C GLU A 294 -5.07 -27.52 11.86
N ASP A 295 -4.75 -26.87 12.97
CA ASP A 295 -5.66 -25.94 13.64
C ASP A 295 -4.91 -24.80 14.31
N ILE A 296 -5.63 -23.72 14.58
CA ILE A 296 -5.13 -22.52 15.24
C ILE A 296 -5.63 -22.45 16.69
N VAL A 297 -4.73 -22.11 17.59
CA VAL A 297 -5.04 -22.00 19.02
C VAL A 297 -4.82 -20.57 19.44
N TRP A 298 -5.93 -19.86 19.70
CA TRP A 298 -5.89 -18.45 20.07
C TRP A 298 -5.34 -18.24 21.49
N SER A 299 -4.42 -17.28 21.67
CA SER A 299 -3.92 -16.87 22.99
C SER A 299 -4.92 -15.91 23.66
N GLU A 300 -5.34 -16.23 24.89
CA GLU A 300 -6.42 -15.54 25.64
C GLU A 300 -6.06 -14.10 26.13
N GLN A 301 -5.34 -13.28 25.34
CA GLN A 301 -4.88 -11.93 25.73
C GLN A 301 -4.11 -11.94 27.06
N LYS A 302 -3.34 -13.00 27.32
CA LYS A 302 -2.51 -13.09 28.52
C LYS A 302 -1.10 -12.62 28.17
N ALA A 303 -0.69 -11.54 28.80
CA ALA A 303 0.68 -11.05 28.68
C ALA A 303 1.66 -12.13 29.16
N VAL A 304 2.64 -12.43 28.32
CA VAL A 304 3.82 -13.20 28.73
C VAL A 304 4.92 -12.18 28.97
N ALA A 305 5.26 -11.99 30.24
CA ALA A 305 6.39 -11.14 30.64
C ALA A 305 7.71 -11.71 30.13
N VAL A 306 8.78 -10.91 30.14
CA VAL A 306 10.14 -11.37 29.83
C VAL A 306 10.51 -12.56 30.71
N GLY A 307 10.96 -13.65 30.10
CA GLY A 307 11.27 -14.92 30.77
C GLY A 307 10.05 -15.71 31.28
N GLY A 308 8.84 -15.20 31.05
CA GLY A 308 7.60 -15.86 31.45
C GLY A 308 7.18 -16.96 30.48
N SER A 309 6.16 -17.72 30.89
CA SER A 309 5.58 -18.77 30.06
C SER A 309 4.05 -18.80 30.16
N LEU A 310 3.38 -19.12 29.05
CA LEU A 310 1.95 -19.42 29.01
C LEU A 310 1.76 -20.90 28.67
N ALA A 311 1.11 -21.65 29.56
CA ALA A 311 0.78 -23.05 29.31
C ALA A 311 -0.40 -23.16 28.33
N ARG A 312 -0.28 -24.05 27.34
CA ARG A 312 -1.20 -24.19 26.23
C ARG A 312 -1.51 -25.66 25.98
N GLN A 313 -2.67 -25.92 25.39
CA GLN A 313 -3.06 -27.26 24.97
C GLN A 313 -4.04 -27.23 23.81
N TYR A 314 -4.03 -28.30 23.03
CA TYR A 314 -4.97 -28.57 21.95
C TYR A 314 -5.34 -30.05 21.97
N ALA A 315 -6.62 -30.35 21.79
CA ALA A 315 -7.10 -31.73 21.77
C ALA A 315 -7.98 -31.95 20.55
N PHE A 316 -7.77 -33.07 19.86
CA PHE A 316 -8.59 -33.46 18.71
C PHE A 316 -8.85 -34.98 18.74
N THR A 317 -9.89 -35.40 18.03
CA THR A 317 -10.21 -36.82 17.89
C THR A 317 -9.44 -37.42 16.73
N LEU A 318 -8.67 -38.47 16.99
CA LEU A 318 -7.97 -39.24 15.97
C LEU A 318 -8.98 -39.88 15.01
N PRO A 319 -8.68 -39.96 13.70
CA PRO A 319 -9.52 -40.70 12.77
C PRO A 319 -9.78 -42.14 13.23
N SER A 320 -10.97 -42.68 12.97
CA SER A 320 -11.31 -44.05 13.35
C SER A 320 -10.47 -45.10 12.62
N ASP A 321 -9.89 -44.72 11.47
CA ASP A 321 -9.00 -45.53 10.64
C ASP A 321 -7.50 -45.31 10.96
N PHE A 322 -7.18 -44.53 11.99
CA PHE A 322 -5.81 -44.35 12.46
C PHE A 322 -5.25 -45.67 12.99
N ASP A 323 -4.03 -46.06 12.57
CA ASP A 323 -3.35 -47.25 13.08
C ASP A 323 -2.18 -46.85 14.00
N PRO A 324 -2.35 -46.92 15.34
CA PRO A 324 -1.31 -46.55 16.29
C PRO A 324 -0.13 -47.54 16.30
N THR A 325 -0.19 -48.68 15.62
CA THR A 325 0.88 -49.69 15.63
C THR A 325 1.94 -49.45 14.55
N THR A 326 1.60 -48.70 13.51
CA THR A 326 2.46 -48.40 12.36
C THR A 326 2.69 -46.90 12.14
N ALA A 327 1.93 -46.05 12.84
CA ALA A 327 2.03 -44.61 12.70
C ALA A 327 3.35 -44.03 13.24
N HIS A 328 3.88 -43.08 12.47
CA HIS A 328 4.98 -42.19 12.86
C HIS A 328 4.44 -40.78 12.82
N LEU A 329 4.06 -40.22 13.98
CA LEU A 329 3.47 -38.89 14.04
C LEU A 329 4.53 -37.82 14.20
N GLU A 330 4.54 -36.85 13.30
CA GLU A 330 5.23 -35.57 13.47
C GLU A 330 4.22 -34.55 14.01
N VAL A 331 4.46 -34.06 15.22
CA VAL A 331 3.66 -33.00 15.85
C VAL A 331 4.51 -31.74 15.89
N THR A 332 4.07 -30.72 15.17
CA THR A 332 4.70 -29.39 15.15
C THR A 332 3.75 -28.38 15.76
N VAL A 333 4.29 -27.54 16.63
CA VAL A 333 3.60 -26.33 17.13
C VAL A 333 4.48 -25.14 16.81
N THR A 334 3.89 -24.10 16.21
CA THR A 334 4.53 -22.80 15.95
C THR A 334 3.80 -21.74 16.76
N ALA A 335 4.49 -21.11 17.72
CA ALA A 335 3.96 -19.95 18.43
C ALA A 335 3.87 -18.76 17.47
N ASP A 336 2.81 -17.96 17.61
CA ASP A 336 2.46 -16.87 16.68
C ASP A 336 2.59 -17.28 15.20
N GLY A 337 1.93 -18.37 14.81
CA GLY A 337 2.04 -18.96 13.47
C GLY A 337 1.59 -18.05 12.31
N TRP A 338 1.06 -16.85 12.60
CA TRP A 338 0.73 -15.83 11.61
C TRP A 338 1.67 -14.61 11.61
N GLY A 339 2.65 -14.54 12.51
CA GLY A 339 3.61 -13.44 12.62
C GLY A 339 2.94 -12.09 12.93
N TRP A 340 1.87 -12.10 13.71
CA TRP A 340 1.12 -10.88 14.07
C TRP A 340 1.71 -10.16 15.27
N LEU A 341 2.42 -10.88 16.12
CA LEU A 341 3.24 -10.33 17.17
C LEU A 341 4.61 -9.99 16.57
N PRO A 342 5.02 -8.71 16.56
CA PRO A 342 6.36 -8.36 16.10
C PRO A 342 7.42 -8.97 17.02
N GLU A 343 8.24 -9.87 16.49
CA GLU A 343 9.34 -10.51 17.18
C GLU A 343 10.65 -10.26 16.43
N TYR A 344 11.55 -9.47 17.03
CA TYR A 344 12.74 -8.98 16.34
C TYR A 344 13.93 -8.81 17.28
N ASP A 345 15.13 -8.95 16.71
CA ASP A 345 16.38 -8.54 17.32
C ASP A 345 17.28 -7.80 16.31
N ALA A 346 18.57 -7.66 16.65
CA ALA A 346 19.54 -7.01 15.78
C ALA A 346 19.84 -7.82 14.49
N SER A 347 19.55 -9.13 14.48
CA SER A 347 19.75 -10.02 13.34
C SER A 347 18.55 -10.04 12.38
N GLY A 348 17.35 -9.68 12.84
CA GLY A 348 16.16 -9.59 12.00
C GLY A 348 14.89 -10.04 12.70
N SER A 349 13.94 -10.59 11.93
CA SER A 349 12.75 -11.26 12.47
C SER A 349 13.17 -12.55 13.19
N LEU A 350 12.50 -12.83 14.30
CA LEU A 350 12.74 -14.01 15.12
C LEU A 350 11.79 -15.17 14.79
N ASP A 351 10.79 -14.97 13.93
CA ASP A 351 9.71 -15.93 13.58
C ASP A 351 10.21 -17.33 13.15
N GLY A 352 11.49 -17.44 12.78
CA GLY A 352 12.13 -18.71 12.44
C GLY A 352 12.48 -19.61 13.63
N ASN A 353 12.42 -19.13 14.88
CA ASN A 353 12.76 -19.90 16.08
C ASN A 353 11.52 -20.38 16.88
N ASN A 354 10.32 -20.02 16.42
CA ASN A 354 9.06 -20.09 17.17
C ASN A 354 8.41 -21.48 17.11
N ALA A 355 9.01 -22.42 16.38
CA ALA A 355 8.47 -23.76 16.16
C ALA A 355 9.22 -24.83 16.95
N ALA A 356 8.48 -25.81 17.47
CA ALA A 356 9.01 -27.05 18.00
C ALA A 356 8.32 -28.24 17.34
N THR A 357 9.08 -29.30 17.10
CA THR A 357 8.57 -30.57 16.55
C THR A 357 8.97 -31.72 17.45
N ILE A 358 8.04 -32.62 17.71
CA ILE A 358 8.31 -33.93 18.33
C ILE A 358 7.85 -35.03 17.39
N VAL A 359 8.48 -36.19 17.55
CA VAL A 359 8.07 -37.42 16.86
C VAL A 359 7.50 -38.36 17.89
N TRP A 360 6.32 -38.90 17.60
CA TRP A 360 5.76 -40.04 18.33
C TRP A 360 5.78 -41.26 17.42
N THR A 361 6.27 -42.36 17.97
CA THR A 361 6.28 -43.66 17.30
C THR A 361 5.55 -44.66 18.15
N ALA A 362 4.82 -45.56 17.51
CA ALA A 362 4.32 -46.76 18.15
C ALA A 362 5.44 -47.44 18.95
N THR A 363 5.21 -47.79 20.22
CA THR A 363 6.07 -48.77 20.88
C THR A 363 5.61 -50.14 20.39
N PRO A 364 6.43 -50.90 19.64
CA PRO A 364 5.99 -52.19 19.16
C PRO A 364 5.73 -53.10 20.37
N THR A 365 4.47 -53.49 20.56
CA THR A 365 4.16 -54.69 21.34
C THR A 365 4.61 -55.87 20.50
N VAL A 366 5.90 -56.23 20.56
CA VAL A 366 6.32 -57.54 20.06
C VAL A 366 5.64 -58.57 20.96
N PRO A 367 4.72 -59.39 20.43
CA PRO A 367 4.24 -60.53 21.20
C PRO A 367 5.43 -61.48 21.35
N ASP A 368 5.87 -61.74 22.58
CA ASP A 368 6.80 -62.84 22.85
C ASP A 368 6.03 -64.16 22.68
N LEU A 369 5.99 -64.66 21.44
CA LEU A 369 5.37 -65.92 21.10
C LEU A 369 6.29 -67.06 21.55
N THR A 370 6.15 -67.48 22.81
CA THR A 370 6.75 -68.73 23.28
C THR A 370 5.85 -69.91 22.89
N VAL A 371 6.35 -70.83 22.06
CA VAL A 371 5.69 -72.11 21.82
C VAL A 371 5.88 -72.98 23.07
N SER A 372 4.80 -73.25 23.80
CA SER A 372 4.77 -74.21 24.91
C SER A 372 3.74 -75.30 24.63
N GLY A 373 4.10 -76.57 24.87
CA GLY A 373 3.18 -77.70 24.70
C GLY A 373 3.28 -78.43 23.36
N LEU A 374 4.44 -78.44 22.72
CA LEU A 374 4.68 -79.29 21.55
C LEU A 374 4.54 -80.77 21.95
N THR A 375 3.47 -81.43 21.52
CA THR A 375 3.24 -82.85 21.80
C THR A 375 2.98 -83.60 20.51
N VAL A 376 3.91 -84.49 20.16
CA VAL A 376 3.78 -85.39 19.02
C VAL A 376 3.05 -86.65 19.48
N ASP A 377 1.80 -86.82 19.05
CA ASP A 377 0.93 -87.94 19.48
C ASP A 377 1.20 -89.28 18.76
N GLN A 378 2.28 -89.37 17.98
CA GLN A 378 2.63 -90.60 17.27
C GLN A 378 3.58 -91.49 18.09
N ALA A 379 3.07 -92.63 18.56
CA ALA A 379 3.83 -93.56 19.40
C ALA A 379 4.91 -94.39 18.67
N SER A 380 4.94 -94.39 17.32
CA SER A 380 5.97 -95.08 16.54
C SER A 380 6.17 -94.45 15.17
N LEU A 381 7.42 -94.14 14.81
CA LEU A 381 7.81 -93.54 13.53
C LEU A 381 8.66 -94.53 12.70
N SER A 382 8.42 -94.54 11.39
CA SER A 382 9.23 -95.26 10.39
C SER A 382 10.01 -94.28 9.53
N ALA A 383 11.20 -94.66 9.07
CA ALA A 383 12.03 -93.81 8.21
C ALA A 383 11.28 -93.39 6.93
N GLY A 384 11.19 -92.08 6.69
CA GLY A 384 10.46 -91.49 5.56
C GLY A 384 8.99 -91.12 5.83
N GLY A 385 8.46 -91.37 7.05
CA GLY A 385 7.11 -90.98 7.44
C GLY A 385 6.97 -89.49 7.79
N GLN A 386 5.77 -88.93 7.59
CA GLN A 386 5.47 -87.54 7.93
C GLN A 386 4.97 -87.44 9.38
N VAL A 387 5.60 -86.57 10.18
CA VAL A 387 5.19 -86.31 11.57
C VAL A 387 4.21 -85.15 11.57
N THR A 388 3.06 -85.31 12.24
CA THR A 388 2.17 -84.19 12.58
C THR A 388 2.51 -83.77 14.00
N VAL A 389 2.82 -82.49 14.18
CA VAL A 389 3.33 -81.89 15.41
C VAL A 389 2.28 -81.00 16.04
#